data_AF-A0A478FQ93-F1
#
_entry.id   AF-A0A478FQ93-F1
#
_cell.length_a   1.000
_cell.length_b   1.000
_cell.length_c   1.000
_cell.angle_alpha   90.00
_cell.angle_beta   90.00
_cell.angle_gamma   90.00
#
_symmetry.space_group_name_H-M   'P 1'
#
loop_
_entity.id
_entity.type
_entity.pdbx_description
1 polymer ?
#
loop_
_entity_poly.entity_id
_entity_poly.type
_entity_poly.pdbx_seq_one_letter_code
_entity_poly.pdbx_strand_id
1 'polypeptide(L)'
;MASPAAVGGGLLGAGAIGVGSAYLAGAFEGSGSLEAEVEPVNVLLSSEANFSSSYATSGWIGKEYGHYLVSPIGSQTKEDATIDNKKWWEWSYKRWQKDFKSKKGSLSDEFKDDKKINSSFSETAPSEGTSPKALNKVCEAVYQGTKDSITPEENFSGNKTKLKNDLFKYCSILGEVKTIGEASTKTYGATEKGGDSTKNKGFIAVTGNDKFWEIRNKEFYEGLDSDKKSRSKAAGQSSKFKTDSEGNSKQNIRDICGAAYKSQTSEDESYPISEINIFCVL
;
A
#
# COMPACT_ATOMS: atom_id res chain seq x y z
N MET A 1 -52.22 -11.70 20.66
CA MET A 1 -51.25 -10.61 20.42
C MET A 1 -49.87 -11.24 20.48
N ALA A 2 -49.25 -11.47 19.33
CA ALA A 2 -47.91 -12.05 19.23
C ALA A 2 -47.14 -11.20 18.21
N SER A 3 -46.04 -10.60 18.64
CA SER A 3 -45.16 -9.78 17.81
C SER A 3 -44.40 -10.66 16.80
N PRO A 4 -44.16 -10.18 15.57
CA PRO A 4 -43.21 -10.84 14.69
C PRO A 4 -41.78 -10.45 15.09
N ALA A 5 -40.93 -11.45 15.29
CA ALA A 5 -39.50 -11.30 15.48
C ALA A 5 -38.83 -10.98 14.14
N ALA A 6 -38.12 -9.86 14.07
CA ALA A 6 -37.25 -9.52 12.96
C ALA A 6 -35.94 -10.29 13.09
N VAL A 7 -35.68 -11.19 12.13
CA VAL A 7 -34.39 -11.88 11.97
C VAL A 7 -33.47 -10.94 11.20
N GLY A 8 -32.57 -10.25 11.91
CA GLY A 8 -31.51 -9.44 11.33
C GLY A 8 -30.35 -10.32 10.89
N GLY A 9 -30.34 -10.73 9.62
CA GLY A 9 -29.18 -11.32 8.96
C GLY A 9 -28.21 -10.21 8.50
N GLY A 10 -27.18 -9.94 9.31
CA GLY A 10 -26.07 -9.07 8.91
C GLY A 10 -25.08 -9.83 8.03
N LEU A 11 -25.24 -9.72 6.71
CA LEU A 11 -24.23 -10.15 5.75
C LEU A 11 -23.12 -9.09 5.72
N LEU A 12 -21.95 -9.42 6.25
CA LEU A 12 -20.75 -8.58 6.16
C LEU A 12 -20.23 -8.63 4.72
N GLY A 13 -20.61 -7.64 3.91
CA GLY A 13 -20.08 -7.46 2.57
C GLY A 13 -18.66 -6.91 2.64
N ALA A 14 -17.68 -7.72 2.22
CA ALA A 14 -16.34 -7.26 1.90
C ALA A 14 -16.45 -6.25 0.74
N GLY A 15 -16.38 -4.96 1.07
CA GLY A 15 -16.43 -3.89 0.08
C GLY A 15 -15.17 -3.90 -0.78
N ALA A 16 -15.32 -4.19 -2.06
CA ALA A 16 -14.33 -3.81 -3.06
C ALA A 16 -14.17 -2.28 -3.00
N ILE A 17 -13.03 -1.81 -2.49
CA ILE A 17 -12.68 -0.39 -2.53
C ILE A 17 -12.26 -0.09 -3.97
N GLY A 18 -13.26 0.14 -4.83
CA GLY A 18 -13.07 0.58 -6.21
C GLY A 18 -12.66 2.05 -6.23
N VAL A 19 -11.41 2.33 -5.87
CA VAL A 19 -10.80 3.65 -6.09
C VAL A 19 -10.44 3.80 -7.58
N GLY A 20 -11.45 4.11 -8.38
CA GLY A 20 -11.29 4.58 -9.76
C GLY A 20 -10.74 6.00 -9.77
N SER A 21 -9.46 6.14 -9.46
CA SER A 21 -8.81 7.43 -9.26
C SER A 21 -8.03 7.81 -10.53
N ALA A 22 -8.49 8.85 -11.25
CA ALA A 22 -7.75 9.40 -12.40
C ALA A 22 -6.58 10.26 -11.90
N TYR A 23 -5.45 9.65 -11.53
CA TYR A 23 -4.27 10.37 -11.04
C TYR A 23 -2.96 9.85 -11.65
N LEU A 24 -2.67 10.28 -12.87
CA LEU A 24 -1.31 10.19 -13.42
C LEU A 24 -0.81 11.52 -14.00
N ALA A 25 -1.34 12.66 -13.55
CA ALA A 25 -0.89 13.98 -14.02
C ALA A 25 0.41 14.51 -13.36
N GLY A 26 1.01 13.82 -12.38
CA GLY A 26 2.15 14.36 -11.61
C GLY A 26 3.35 13.44 -11.38
N ALA A 27 3.27 12.14 -11.67
CA ALA A 27 4.37 11.19 -11.43
C ALA A 27 5.20 10.87 -12.68
N PHE A 28 4.90 11.50 -13.82
CA PHE A 28 5.60 11.32 -15.09
C PHE A 28 6.36 12.58 -15.48
N GLU A 29 7.49 12.85 -14.83
CA GLU A 29 8.52 13.67 -15.47
C GLU A 29 9.09 12.88 -16.66
N GLY A 30 8.58 13.17 -17.85
CA GLY A 30 9.20 12.74 -19.11
C GLY A 30 8.22 12.21 -20.15
N SER A 31 8.03 12.98 -21.22
CA SER A 31 7.45 12.64 -22.52
C SER A 31 5.92 12.40 -22.62
N GLY A 32 5.18 13.50 -22.80
CA GLY A 32 4.36 13.70 -24.01
C GLY A 32 3.03 12.96 -24.20
N SER A 33 2.53 12.18 -23.24
CA SER A 33 1.16 11.61 -23.33
C SER A 33 0.17 12.44 -22.51
N LEU A 34 -0.66 13.23 -23.19
CA LEU A 34 -1.69 14.11 -22.61
C LEU A 34 -2.91 13.35 -22.04
N GLU A 35 -2.99 12.03 -22.19
CA GLU A 35 -4.06 11.22 -21.62
C GLU A 35 -3.62 10.62 -20.29
N ALA A 36 -4.27 11.00 -19.19
CA ALA A 36 -4.11 10.34 -17.91
C ALA A 36 -4.63 8.91 -18.03
N GLU A 37 -3.74 7.92 -18.07
CA GLU A 37 -4.11 6.49 -18.05
C GLU A 37 -4.90 6.21 -16.76
N VAL A 38 -6.21 5.98 -16.88
CA VAL A 38 -7.08 5.66 -15.74
C VAL A 38 -6.74 4.28 -15.22
N GLU A 39 -6.55 4.17 -13.89
CA GLU A 39 -6.30 2.89 -13.24
C GLU A 39 -7.54 1.98 -13.32
N PRO A 40 -7.41 0.74 -13.84
CA PRO A 40 -8.54 -0.18 -13.89
C PRO A 40 -9.05 -0.59 -12.51
N VAL A 41 -10.31 -1.02 -12.46
CA VAL A 41 -10.86 -1.68 -11.26
C VAL A 41 -10.03 -2.94 -10.95
N ASN A 42 -9.89 -3.23 -9.67
CA ASN A 42 -9.09 -4.36 -9.18
C ASN A 42 -9.76 -5.06 -8.00
N VAL A 43 -9.28 -6.26 -7.75
CA VAL A 43 -9.60 -7.14 -6.63
C VAL A 43 -8.35 -7.27 -5.77
N LEU A 44 -8.46 -6.94 -4.49
CA LEU A 44 -7.36 -6.99 -3.53
C LEU A 44 -7.06 -8.44 -3.12
N LEU A 45 -5.80 -8.71 -2.79
CA LEU A 45 -5.34 -10.02 -2.35
C LEU A 45 -6.12 -10.53 -1.13
N SER A 46 -6.35 -9.64 -0.16
CA SER A 46 -7.13 -9.92 1.06
C SER A 46 -8.59 -10.30 0.81
N SER A 47 -9.12 -10.02 -0.38
CA SER A 47 -10.50 -10.32 -0.75
C SER A 47 -10.68 -11.68 -1.44
N GLU A 48 -9.59 -12.43 -1.63
CA GLU A 48 -9.64 -13.81 -2.09
C GLU A 48 -10.27 -14.71 -1.02
N ALA A 49 -11.16 -15.62 -1.44
CA ALA A 49 -11.84 -16.53 -0.52
C ALA A 49 -10.87 -17.41 0.30
N ASN A 50 -9.72 -17.76 -0.28
CA ASN A 50 -8.67 -18.56 0.33
C ASN A 50 -7.50 -17.73 0.87
N PHE A 51 -7.63 -16.40 1.00
CA PHE A 51 -6.54 -15.52 1.44
C PHE A 51 -5.88 -16.00 2.74
N SER A 52 -6.68 -16.29 3.78
CA SER A 52 -6.17 -16.70 5.10
C SER A 52 -5.40 -18.02 5.06
N SER A 53 -5.73 -18.94 4.14
CA SER A 53 -5.00 -20.19 3.95
C SER A 53 -3.79 -20.04 3.04
N SER A 54 -3.91 -19.28 1.94
CA SER A 54 -2.84 -19.07 0.95
C SER A 54 -1.71 -18.21 1.49
N TYR A 55 -2.01 -17.32 2.45
CA TYR A 55 -1.05 -16.45 3.12
C TYR A 55 -1.09 -16.65 4.63
N ALA A 56 -1.16 -17.91 5.08
CA ALA A 56 -1.24 -18.24 6.50
C ALA A 56 0.05 -17.93 7.28
N THR A 57 1.20 -18.00 6.62
CA THR A 57 2.52 -17.87 7.26
C THR A 57 2.76 -16.45 7.79
N SER A 58 3.04 -16.33 9.09
CA SER A 58 3.38 -15.05 9.71
C SER A 58 4.63 -14.43 9.08
N GLY A 59 4.60 -13.12 8.83
CA GLY A 59 5.73 -12.41 8.22
C GLY A 59 5.84 -12.58 6.71
N TRP A 60 4.91 -13.27 6.03
CA TRP A 60 4.81 -13.18 4.57
C TRP A 60 4.28 -11.83 4.13
N ILE A 61 4.84 -11.28 3.05
CA ILE A 61 4.45 -9.99 2.49
C ILE A 61 2.95 -9.95 2.17
N GLY A 62 2.42 -11.00 1.56
CA GLY A 62 1.01 -11.13 1.21
C GLY A 62 0.09 -11.09 2.42
N LYS A 63 0.53 -11.68 3.55
CA LYS A 63 -0.23 -11.66 4.81
C LYS A 63 -0.27 -10.27 5.42
N GLU A 64 0.89 -9.59 5.47
CA GLU A 64 1.03 -8.28 6.11
C GLU A 64 0.39 -7.16 5.31
N TYR A 65 0.46 -7.24 3.97
CA TYR A 65 0.08 -6.14 3.07
C TYR A 65 -1.08 -6.49 2.13
N GLY A 66 -1.75 -7.63 2.30
CA GLY A 66 -2.81 -8.11 1.39
C GLY A 66 -4.01 -7.16 1.21
N HIS A 67 -4.22 -6.21 2.11
CA HIS A 67 -5.22 -5.14 1.97
C HIS A 67 -4.81 -4.04 0.98
N TYR A 68 -3.58 -4.06 0.50
CA TYR A 68 -3.05 -3.12 -0.48
C TYR A 68 -2.57 -3.79 -1.77
N LEU A 69 -2.25 -5.08 -1.71
CA LEU A 69 -1.73 -5.84 -2.84
C LEU A 69 -2.87 -6.29 -3.75
N VAL A 70 -2.65 -6.22 -5.06
CA VAL A 70 -3.61 -6.69 -6.06
C VAL A 70 -3.49 -8.19 -6.20
N SER A 71 -4.63 -8.90 -6.21
CA SER A 71 -4.66 -10.35 -6.37
C SER A 71 -4.06 -10.77 -7.73
N PRO A 72 -3.21 -11.82 -7.79
CA PRO A 72 -2.61 -12.28 -9.04
C PRO A 72 -3.64 -12.68 -10.10
N ILE A 73 -4.78 -13.23 -9.69
CA ILE A 73 -5.88 -13.63 -10.58
C ILE A 73 -7.09 -12.74 -10.32
N GLY A 74 -7.59 -12.78 -9.07
CA GLY A 74 -8.59 -11.88 -8.52
C GLY A 74 -9.84 -11.80 -9.37
N SER A 75 -10.74 -12.77 -9.22
CA SER A 75 -12.06 -12.74 -9.87
C SER A 75 -13.15 -12.57 -8.83
N GLN A 76 -13.95 -11.53 -8.97
CA GLN A 76 -15.15 -11.31 -8.17
C GLN A 76 -16.34 -11.03 -9.07
N THR A 77 -17.44 -11.75 -8.84
CA THR A 77 -18.72 -11.48 -9.47
C THR A 77 -19.52 -10.55 -8.57
N LYS A 78 -19.83 -9.34 -9.05
CA LYS A 78 -20.70 -8.39 -8.36
C LYS A 78 -21.80 -7.97 -9.32
N GLU A 79 -23.06 -8.16 -8.91
CA GLU A 79 -24.25 -7.63 -9.62
C GLU A 79 -24.17 -7.86 -11.14
N ASP A 80 -23.94 -9.12 -11.54
CA ASP A 80 -23.84 -9.60 -12.93
C ASP A 80 -22.57 -9.22 -13.72
N ALA A 81 -21.60 -8.54 -13.09
CA ALA A 81 -20.29 -8.26 -13.68
C ALA A 81 -19.17 -9.06 -13.01
N THR A 82 -18.38 -9.81 -13.79
CA THR A 82 -17.12 -10.40 -13.33
C THR A 82 -16.01 -9.37 -13.48
N ILE A 83 -15.46 -8.93 -12.35
CA ILE A 83 -14.25 -8.12 -12.29
C ILE A 83 -13.09 -9.09 -12.15
N ASP A 84 -12.19 -9.09 -13.13
CA ASP A 84 -10.88 -9.75 -13.03
C ASP A 84 -9.75 -8.72 -12.97
N ASN A 85 -8.56 -9.15 -12.53
CA ASN A 85 -7.39 -8.27 -12.46
C ASN A 85 -6.59 -8.18 -13.76
N LYS A 86 -7.01 -8.83 -14.85
CA LYS A 86 -6.22 -8.90 -16.09
C LYS A 86 -5.93 -7.50 -16.62
N LYS A 87 -6.96 -6.65 -16.69
CA LYS A 87 -6.81 -5.25 -17.15
C LYS A 87 -5.89 -4.44 -16.24
N TRP A 88 -5.98 -4.63 -14.92
CA TRP A 88 -5.10 -3.95 -13.97
C TRP A 88 -3.64 -4.38 -14.15
N TRP A 89 -3.39 -5.68 -14.35
CA TRP A 89 -2.06 -6.22 -14.63
C TRP A 89 -1.50 -5.73 -15.97
N GLU A 90 -2.32 -5.62 -17.01
CA GLU A 90 -1.93 -4.98 -18.29
C GLU A 90 -1.55 -3.51 -18.11
N TRP A 91 -2.32 -2.76 -17.31
CA TRP A 91 -2.02 -1.37 -16.98
C TRP A 91 -0.72 -1.23 -16.19
N SER A 92 -0.53 -2.05 -15.15
CA SER A 92 0.68 -2.05 -14.34
C SER A 92 1.92 -2.45 -15.14
N TYR A 93 1.78 -3.43 -16.04
CA TYR A 93 2.84 -3.87 -16.93
C TYR A 93 3.31 -2.77 -17.88
N LYS A 94 2.42 -1.94 -18.42
CA LYS A 94 2.82 -0.76 -19.22
C LYS A 94 3.67 0.22 -18.42
N ARG A 95 3.35 0.43 -17.13
CA ARG A 95 4.15 1.29 -16.23
C ARG A 95 5.52 0.68 -16.00
N TRP A 96 5.58 -0.62 -15.70
CA TRP A 96 6.84 -1.34 -15.58
C TRP A 96 7.68 -1.25 -16.88
N GLN A 97 7.08 -1.44 -18.06
CA GLN A 97 7.80 -1.32 -19.34
C GLN A 97 8.39 0.07 -19.57
N LYS A 98 7.69 1.15 -19.17
CA LYS A 98 8.19 2.53 -19.24
C LYS A 98 9.42 2.70 -18.35
N ASP A 99 9.38 2.21 -17.11
CA ASP A 99 10.50 2.28 -16.17
C ASP A 99 11.66 1.36 -16.55
N PHE A 100 11.38 0.16 -17.07
CA PHE A 100 12.40 -0.75 -17.60
C PHE A 100 13.20 -0.12 -18.75
N LYS A 101 12.52 0.60 -19.66
CA LYS A 101 13.16 1.29 -20.78
C LYS A 101 13.97 2.52 -20.34
N SER A 102 13.54 3.22 -19.29
CA SER A 102 14.11 4.52 -18.91
C SER A 102 15.05 4.47 -17.70
N LYS A 103 14.91 3.45 -16.83
CA LYS A 103 15.53 3.40 -15.49
C LYS A 103 15.96 1.98 -15.10
N LYS A 104 16.51 1.20 -16.04
CA LYS A 104 16.86 -0.22 -15.81
C LYS A 104 17.70 -0.49 -14.54
N GLY A 105 18.55 0.46 -14.12
CA GLY A 105 19.39 0.33 -12.92
C GLY A 105 18.66 0.52 -11.58
N SER A 106 17.44 1.08 -11.56
CA SER A 106 16.68 1.33 -10.33
C SER A 106 15.71 0.21 -9.97
N LEU A 107 15.45 -0.72 -10.89
CA LEU A 107 14.57 -1.87 -10.65
C LEU A 107 15.28 -2.96 -9.83
N SER A 108 14.51 -3.72 -9.07
CA SER A 108 15.00 -4.86 -8.29
C SER A 108 15.28 -6.07 -9.17
N ASP A 109 15.99 -7.05 -8.64
CA ASP A 109 16.38 -8.27 -9.35
C ASP A 109 15.22 -9.07 -9.93
N GLU A 110 14.05 -8.97 -9.30
CA GLU A 110 12.79 -9.57 -9.69
C GLU A 110 12.13 -8.84 -10.89
N PHE A 111 12.39 -7.54 -11.05
CA PHE A 111 11.75 -6.67 -12.05
C PHE A 111 12.72 -6.11 -13.10
N LYS A 112 14.04 -6.36 -12.98
CA LYS A 112 15.08 -5.64 -13.76
C LYS A 112 15.13 -5.91 -15.26
N ASP A 113 14.50 -6.97 -15.76
CA ASP A 113 14.55 -7.29 -17.18
C ASP A 113 13.38 -8.13 -17.73
N ASP A 114 13.34 -8.19 -19.06
CA ASP A 114 12.41 -8.95 -19.88
C ASP A 114 12.62 -10.47 -19.82
N LYS A 115 13.77 -10.92 -19.30
CA LYS A 115 14.00 -12.33 -18.98
C LYS A 115 13.33 -12.73 -17.68
N LYS A 116 13.01 -11.78 -16.80
CA LYS A 116 12.17 -11.97 -15.62
C LYS A 116 10.69 -11.81 -15.94
N ILE A 117 10.33 -10.79 -16.72
CA ILE A 117 8.94 -10.44 -17.01
C ILE A 117 8.69 -10.29 -18.52
N ASN A 118 7.96 -11.23 -19.13
CA ASN A 118 7.67 -11.22 -20.58
C ASN A 118 6.22 -10.90 -20.95
N SER A 119 5.34 -10.84 -19.97
CA SER A 119 3.90 -10.65 -20.18
C SER A 119 3.27 -9.98 -18.96
N SER A 120 2.11 -9.37 -19.15
CA SER A 120 1.37 -8.73 -18.05
C SER A 120 0.69 -9.74 -17.13
N PHE A 121 0.04 -10.75 -17.72
CA PHE A 121 -0.89 -11.62 -17.02
C PHE A 121 -0.80 -13.07 -17.53
N SER A 122 -0.90 -14.01 -16.59
CA SER A 122 -1.06 -15.43 -16.84
C SER A 122 -2.01 -16.03 -15.80
N GLU A 123 -2.97 -16.83 -16.25
CA GLU A 123 -3.86 -17.61 -15.37
C GLU A 123 -3.14 -18.84 -14.81
N THR A 124 -2.24 -19.42 -15.60
CA THR A 124 -1.49 -20.62 -15.24
C THR A 124 -0.49 -20.31 -14.13
N ALA A 125 -0.48 -21.14 -13.09
CA ALA A 125 0.57 -21.11 -12.08
C ALA A 125 1.95 -21.27 -12.75
N PRO A 126 2.97 -20.50 -12.35
CA PRO A 126 4.29 -20.65 -12.92
C PRO A 126 4.85 -22.02 -12.54
N SER A 127 5.30 -22.79 -13.52
CA SER A 127 6.09 -23.99 -13.25
C SER A 127 7.36 -23.60 -12.51
N GLU A 128 7.77 -24.35 -11.49
CA GLU A 128 9.03 -24.08 -10.80
C GLU A 128 10.20 -24.02 -11.81
N GLY A 129 11.05 -23.00 -11.67
CA GLY A 129 12.19 -22.79 -12.57
C GLY A 129 11.88 -22.15 -13.93
N THR A 130 10.61 -21.91 -14.28
CA THR A 130 10.31 -21.17 -15.53
C THR A 130 10.50 -19.66 -15.36
N SER A 131 11.38 -19.12 -16.19
CA SER A 131 11.60 -17.70 -16.45
C SER A 131 11.59 -17.52 -17.97
N PRO A 132 10.94 -16.49 -18.52
CA PRO A 132 10.27 -15.38 -17.84
C PRO A 132 8.87 -15.73 -17.34
N LYS A 133 8.36 -14.97 -16.36
CA LYS A 133 7.00 -15.08 -15.83
C LYS A 133 6.15 -13.87 -16.26
N ALA A 134 4.84 -14.00 -16.18
CA ALA A 134 3.95 -12.84 -16.24
C ALA A 134 4.11 -11.96 -14.98
N LEU A 135 3.87 -10.64 -15.09
CA LEU A 135 4.00 -9.69 -13.98
C LEU A 135 3.17 -10.11 -12.75
N ASN A 136 1.91 -10.51 -12.96
CA ASN A 136 1.05 -10.99 -11.88
C ASN A 136 1.66 -12.19 -11.12
N LYS A 137 2.40 -13.06 -11.82
CA LYS A 137 3.09 -14.22 -11.24
C LYS A 137 4.41 -13.87 -10.55
N VAL A 138 5.10 -12.82 -11.01
CA VAL A 138 6.24 -12.27 -10.27
C VAL A 138 5.78 -11.66 -8.95
N CYS A 139 4.72 -10.85 -8.98
CA CYS A 139 4.13 -10.29 -7.76
C CYS A 139 3.65 -11.39 -6.80
N GLU A 140 2.96 -12.43 -7.28
CA GLU A 140 2.54 -13.58 -6.47
C GLU A 140 3.73 -14.23 -5.72
N ALA A 141 4.86 -14.43 -6.41
CA ALA A 141 6.06 -14.99 -5.79
C ALA A 141 6.65 -14.05 -4.72
N VAL A 142 6.61 -12.72 -4.95
CA VAL A 142 7.05 -11.74 -3.94
C VAL A 142 6.10 -11.75 -2.73
N TYR A 143 4.80 -11.94 -2.91
CA TYR A 143 3.84 -11.99 -1.81
C TYR A 143 4.10 -13.17 -0.86
N GLN A 144 4.63 -14.27 -1.38
CA GLN A 144 5.03 -15.45 -0.61
C GLN A 144 6.42 -15.28 0.04
N GLY A 145 7.14 -14.20 -0.27
CA GLY A 145 8.40 -13.83 0.36
C GLY A 145 8.22 -13.30 1.78
N THR A 146 9.30 -13.30 2.56
CA THR A 146 9.31 -12.75 3.92
C THR A 146 9.38 -11.22 3.88
N LYS A 147 8.76 -10.56 4.87
CA LYS A 147 8.79 -9.10 5.03
C LYS A 147 10.21 -8.53 5.07
N ASP A 148 11.16 -9.27 5.63
CA ASP A 148 12.57 -8.87 5.71
C ASP A 148 13.26 -8.71 4.34
N SER A 149 12.66 -9.26 3.27
CA SER A 149 13.13 -9.08 1.89
C SER A 149 12.83 -7.68 1.33
N ILE A 150 11.89 -6.95 1.94
CA ILE A 150 11.51 -5.58 1.54
C ILE A 150 11.78 -4.54 2.61
N THR A 151 12.39 -4.92 3.74
CA THR A 151 12.86 -3.98 4.76
C THR A 151 14.08 -3.22 4.23
N PRO A 152 14.03 -1.87 4.12
CA PRO A 152 15.14 -1.09 3.57
C PRO A 152 16.45 -1.26 4.33
N GLU A 153 17.55 -1.32 3.57
CA GLU A 153 18.92 -1.32 4.11
C GLU A 153 19.36 0.10 4.50
N GLU A 154 20.48 0.23 5.22
CA GLU A 154 20.95 1.53 5.74
C GLU A 154 21.13 2.62 4.68
N ASN A 155 21.56 2.24 3.47
CA ASN A 155 21.85 3.18 2.39
C ASN A 155 20.73 3.31 1.35
N PHE A 156 19.60 2.62 1.55
CA PHE A 156 18.43 2.65 0.66
C PHE A 156 18.71 2.34 -0.83
N SER A 157 19.87 1.77 -1.15
CA SER A 157 20.33 1.52 -2.53
C SER A 157 20.35 0.04 -2.91
N GLY A 158 20.24 -0.85 -1.93
CA GLY A 158 20.24 -2.30 -2.12
C GLY A 158 18.96 -2.86 -2.74
N ASN A 159 19.01 -4.15 -3.09
CA ASN A 159 17.88 -4.81 -3.76
C ASN A 159 16.61 -4.78 -2.92
N LYS A 160 16.70 -4.86 -1.59
CA LYS A 160 15.53 -4.83 -0.70
C LYS A 160 14.70 -3.55 -0.84
N THR A 161 15.37 -2.39 -0.89
CA THR A 161 14.72 -1.10 -1.10
C THR A 161 14.09 -1.01 -2.48
N LYS A 162 14.81 -1.47 -3.52
CA LYS A 162 14.27 -1.51 -4.89
C LYS A 162 13.05 -2.42 -4.98
N LEU A 163 13.12 -3.62 -4.38
CA LEU A 163 12.03 -4.59 -4.38
C LEU A 163 10.81 -4.05 -3.64
N LYS A 164 10.98 -3.37 -2.50
CA LYS A 164 9.88 -2.68 -1.82
C LYS A 164 9.22 -1.66 -2.74
N ASN A 165 10.01 -0.82 -3.40
CA ASN A 165 9.49 0.23 -4.27
C ASN A 165 8.75 -0.37 -5.48
N ASP A 166 9.33 -1.38 -6.13
CA ASP A 166 8.71 -2.07 -7.27
C ASP A 166 7.44 -2.84 -6.86
N LEU A 167 7.46 -3.50 -5.69
CA LEU A 167 6.29 -4.18 -5.11
C LEU A 167 5.12 -3.21 -4.97
N PHE A 168 5.29 -2.09 -4.27
CA PHE A 168 4.17 -1.17 -4.08
C PHE A 168 3.78 -0.45 -5.38
N LYS A 169 4.76 -0.16 -6.25
CA LYS A 169 4.50 0.53 -7.51
C LYS A 169 3.71 -0.32 -8.52
N TYR A 170 4.05 -1.61 -8.65
CA TYR A 170 3.52 -2.48 -9.70
C TYR A 170 2.55 -3.55 -9.21
N CYS A 171 2.57 -3.90 -7.93
CA CYS A 171 1.77 -4.97 -7.38
C CYS A 171 0.72 -4.48 -6.37
N SER A 172 0.64 -3.17 -6.10
CA SER A 172 -0.26 -2.63 -5.08
C SER A 172 -1.08 -1.44 -5.56
N ILE A 173 -2.17 -1.16 -4.85
CA ILE A 173 -2.96 0.05 -5.02
C ILE A 173 -2.32 1.28 -4.35
N LEU A 174 -1.15 1.18 -3.70
CA LEU A 174 -0.52 2.35 -3.07
C LEU A 174 0.33 3.17 -4.03
N GLY A 175 0.76 2.59 -5.15
CA GLY A 175 1.74 3.20 -6.04
C GLY A 175 3.14 3.25 -5.41
N GLU A 176 3.96 4.22 -5.82
CA GLU A 176 5.31 4.36 -5.27
C GLU A 176 5.24 4.89 -3.82
N VAL A 177 5.80 4.14 -2.87
CA VAL A 177 5.77 4.48 -1.43
C VAL A 177 7.19 4.63 -0.90
N LYS A 178 7.56 5.88 -0.60
CA LYS A 178 8.85 6.27 -0.02
C LYS A 178 8.74 6.60 1.45
N THR A 179 9.71 6.10 2.20
CA THR A 179 9.97 6.47 3.58
C THR A 179 10.68 7.82 3.65
N ILE A 180 10.74 8.42 4.83
CA ILE A 180 11.48 9.68 5.04
C ILE A 180 12.94 9.52 4.62
N GLY A 181 13.57 8.39 4.97
CA GLY A 181 14.96 8.12 4.61
C GLY A 181 15.19 8.03 3.09
N GLU A 182 14.21 7.53 2.33
CA GLU A 182 14.30 7.41 0.87
C GLU A 182 14.04 8.73 0.14
N ALA A 183 13.20 9.60 0.70
CA ALA A 183 12.80 10.86 0.07
C ALA A 183 13.94 11.90 -0.01
N SER A 184 15.13 11.61 0.54
CA SER A 184 16.39 12.36 0.44
C SER A 184 16.38 13.85 0.84
N THR A 185 15.23 14.36 1.28
CA THR A 185 15.07 15.73 1.77
C THR A 185 15.20 15.69 3.29
N LYS A 186 16.36 16.11 3.81
CA LYS A 186 16.57 16.31 5.25
C LYS A 186 15.65 17.44 5.72
N THR A 187 14.41 17.08 6.01
CA THR A 187 13.34 18.01 6.40
C THR A 187 13.22 18.11 7.92
N TYR A 188 13.82 17.15 8.65
CA TYR A 188 13.66 16.98 10.09
C TYR A 188 14.99 17.09 10.84
N GLY A 189 14.94 17.71 12.01
CA GLY A 189 16.08 17.82 12.93
C GLY A 189 16.44 16.49 13.58
N ALA A 190 17.70 16.32 14.01
CA ALA A 190 18.19 15.08 14.62
C ALA A 190 17.49 14.72 15.94
N THR A 191 16.87 15.70 16.62
CA THR A 191 16.08 15.49 17.85
C THR A 191 14.59 15.29 17.56
N GLU A 192 14.18 15.33 16.30
CA GLU A 192 12.78 15.11 15.88
C GLU A 192 12.58 13.65 15.47
N LYS A 193 11.38 13.11 15.68
CA LYS A 193 11.05 11.71 15.37
C LYS A 193 11.30 11.35 13.89
N GLY A 194 11.09 12.29 12.96
CA GLY A 194 11.36 12.11 11.54
C GLY A 194 12.84 12.11 11.18
N GLY A 195 13.70 12.72 12.02
CA GLY A 195 15.16 12.72 11.85
C GLY A 195 15.87 11.53 12.49
N ASP A 196 15.17 10.77 13.34
CA ASP A 196 15.68 9.55 13.99
C ASP A 196 16.01 8.47 12.95
N SER A 197 17.28 8.10 12.84
CA SER A 197 17.80 7.13 11.85
C SER A 197 17.25 5.71 12.05
N THR A 198 16.71 5.40 13.23
CA THR A 198 16.07 4.12 13.52
C THR A 198 14.62 4.08 13.04
N LYS A 199 13.96 5.23 12.93
CA LYS A 199 12.53 5.37 12.61
C LYS A 199 12.26 5.85 11.19
N ASN A 200 13.14 6.68 10.63
CA ASN A 200 12.97 7.27 9.31
C ASN A 200 12.94 6.24 8.15
N LYS A 201 13.35 4.99 8.43
CA LYS A 201 13.25 3.82 7.54
C LYS A 201 11.86 3.21 7.49
N GLY A 202 11.03 3.45 8.50
CA GLY A 202 9.67 2.93 8.59
C GLY A 202 8.61 4.00 8.29
N PHE A 203 8.89 5.25 8.70
CA PHE A 203 7.95 6.36 8.53
C PHE A 203 7.81 6.76 7.06
N ILE A 204 6.57 6.81 6.57
CA ILE A 204 6.26 7.21 5.21
C ILE A 204 6.44 8.72 5.07
N ALA A 205 7.14 9.17 4.03
CA ALA A 205 7.39 10.59 3.82
C ALA A 205 6.07 11.32 3.54
N VAL A 206 5.90 12.50 4.16
CA VAL A 206 4.76 13.37 3.87
C VAL A 206 4.89 14.11 2.55
N THR A 207 6.04 14.09 1.89
CA THR A 207 6.22 14.66 0.55
C THR A 207 6.11 13.53 -0.47
N GLY A 208 5.29 13.73 -1.52
CA GLY A 208 4.88 12.65 -2.40
C GLY A 208 3.96 11.63 -1.70
N ASN A 209 3.97 10.38 -2.18
CA ASN A 209 3.16 9.28 -1.64
C ASN A 209 1.64 9.58 -1.61
N ASP A 210 1.14 10.39 -2.55
CA ASP A 210 -0.20 10.95 -2.46
C ASP A 210 -1.29 9.87 -2.40
N LYS A 211 -1.14 8.79 -3.16
CA LYS A 211 -2.09 7.67 -3.16
C LYS A 211 -2.09 6.89 -1.84
N PHE A 212 -0.92 6.69 -1.23
CA PHE A 212 -0.83 6.12 0.12
C PHE A 212 -1.57 7.00 1.13
N TRP A 213 -1.32 8.31 1.11
CA TRP A 213 -1.95 9.23 2.07
C TRP A 213 -3.45 9.35 1.86
N GLU A 214 -3.95 9.30 0.62
CA GLU A 214 -5.38 9.25 0.32
C GLU A 214 -6.02 7.99 0.91
N ILE A 215 -5.44 6.81 0.65
CA ILE A 215 -5.94 5.54 1.16
C ILE A 215 -5.89 5.52 2.69
N ARG A 216 -4.77 5.93 3.28
CA ARG A 216 -4.62 5.99 4.74
C ARG A 216 -5.61 6.97 5.38
N ASN A 217 -5.93 8.07 4.71
CA ASN A 217 -6.94 9.02 5.21
C ASN A 217 -8.35 8.41 5.18
N LYS A 218 -8.68 7.63 4.13
CA LYS A 218 -9.93 6.86 4.07
C LYS A 218 -9.98 5.82 5.17
N GLU A 219 -8.94 5.01 5.34
CA GLU A 219 -8.86 4.01 6.43
C GLU A 219 -9.04 4.65 7.81
N PHE A 220 -8.46 5.84 7.99
CA PHE A 220 -8.51 6.56 9.25
C PHE A 220 -9.90 7.10 9.60
N TYR A 221 -10.68 7.57 8.61
CA TYR A 221 -11.98 8.20 8.85
C TYR A 221 -13.20 7.35 8.49
N GLU A 222 -13.05 6.41 7.58
CA GLU A 222 -14.13 5.56 7.03
C GLU A 222 -13.99 4.11 7.45
N GLY A 223 -12.84 3.72 8.02
CA GLY A 223 -12.65 2.39 8.59
C GLY A 223 -13.59 2.13 9.75
N LEU A 224 -13.96 0.86 9.95
CA LEU A 224 -14.79 0.46 11.07
C LEU A 224 -14.08 0.78 12.38
N ASP A 225 -14.81 1.11 13.44
CA ASP A 225 -14.21 1.37 14.76
C ASP A 225 -13.44 0.14 15.31
N SER A 226 -13.65 -1.06 14.76
CA SER A 226 -12.86 -2.25 15.04
C SER A 226 -11.49 -2.26 14.35
N ASP A 227 -11.32 -1.52 13.26
CA ASP A 227 -10.13 -1.56 12.43
C ASP A 227 -8.96 -0.88 13.14
N LYS A 228 -7.76 -1.45 13.04
CA LYS A 228 -6.57 -0.89 13.69
C LYS A 228 -6.18 0.47 13.11
N LYS A 229 -6.52 0.73 11.86
CA LYS A 229 -6.20 1.98 11.15
C LYS A 229 -7.30 3.04 11.29
N SER A 230 -8.44 2.73 11.91
CA SER A 230 -9.53 3.69 12.15
C SER A 230 -9.37 4.36 13.51
N ARG A 231 -8.86 5.61 13.50
CA ARG A 231 -8.63 6.50 14.65
C ARG A 231 -7.87 5.87 15.82
N SER A 232 -7.31 6.72 16.68
CA SER A 232 -6.71 6.27 17.92
C SER A 232 -7.76 5.70 18.86
N LYS A 233 -7.43 4.57 19.49
CA LYS A 233 -8.21 3.93 20.56
C LYS A 233 -7.53 4.09 21.92
N ALA A 234 -6.52 4.96 22.03
CA ALA A 234 -5.82 5.17 23.28
C ALA A 234 -6.76 5.70 24.36
N ALA A 235 -6.58 5.27 25.61
CA ALA A 235 -7.47 5.65 26.71
C ALA A 235 -7.37 7.14 27.12
N GLY A 236 -6.33 7.87 26.72
CA GLY A 236 -6.10 9.29 27.08
C GLY A 236 -6.40 10.28 25.96
N GLN A 237 -7.03 11.44 26.25
CA GLN A 237 -7.48 12.42 25.24
C GLN A 237 -6.36 13.27 24.59
N SER A 238 -5.11 13.06 24.97
CA SER A 238 -3.98 13.86 24.49
C SER A 238 -3.58 13.55 23.04
N SER A 239 -3.83 12.32 22.57
CA SER A 239 -3.41 11.91 21.23
C SER A 239 -4.10 12.70 20.11
N LYS A 240 -3.29 13.25 19.21
CA LYS A 240 -3.76 13.92 17.99
C LYS A 240 -4.31 12.94 16.94
N PHE A 241 -4.10 11.63 17.10
CA PHE A 241 -4.68 10.60 16.24
C PHE A 241 -6.11 10.22 16.65
N LYS A 242 -6.67 10.82 17.70
CA LYS A 242 -8.06 10.57 18.09
C LYS A 242 -9.09 11.27 17.20
N THR A 243 -8.69 12.44 16.68
CA THR A 243 -9.55 13.47 16.05
C THR A 243 -11.04 13.23 16.26
N ASP A 244 -11.55 13.84 17.33
CA ASP A 244 -12.95 13.77 17.72
C ASP A 244 -13.86 14.45 16.69
N SER A 245 -15.01 13.80 16.51
CA SER A 245 -16.28 14.38 16.09
C SER A 245 -16.58 15.70 16.81
N GLU A 246 -17.12 16.66 16.06
CA GLU A 246 -17.59 18.00 16.49
C GLU A 246 -16.58 19.16 16.34
N GLY A 247 -16.71 19.87 15.22
CA GLY A 247 -16.31 21.28 15.10
C GLY A 247 -14.99 21.57 14.39
N ASN A 248 -14.02 20.66 14.38
CA ASN A 248 -12.77 20.86 13.64
C ASN A 248 -12.83 20.20 12.25
N SER A 249 -12.38 20.92 11.22
CA SER A 249 -12.19 20.35 9.88
C SER A 249 -11.37 19.06 9.99
N LYS A 250 -11.87 17.94 9.42
CA LYS A 250 -11.18 16.64 9.40
C LYS A 250 -9.71 16.83 9.00
N GLN A 251 -8.80 16.80 9.97
CA GLN A 251 -7.38 17.01 9.71
C GLN A 251 -6.87 15.84 8.87
N ASN A 252 -6.11 16.13 7.81
CA ASN A 252 -5.59 15.06 6.98
C ASN A 252 -4.58 14.23 7.78
N ILE A 253 -4.67 12.90 7.72
CA ILE A 253 -3.73 12.03 8.45
C ILE A 253 -2.26 12.29 8.07
N ARG A 254 -2.01 12.71 6.83
CA ARG A 254 -0.70 13.17 6.34
C ARG A 254 -0.16 14.33 7.17
N ASP A 255 -1.02 15.29 7.51
CA ASP A 255 -0.63 16.47 8.29
C ASP A 255 -0.37 16.10 9.75
N ILE A 256 -1.19 15.21 10.33
CA ILE A 256 -0.99 14.68 11.69
C ILE A 256 0.35 13.94 11.76
N CYS A 257 0.66 13.07 10.79
CA CYS A 257 1.96 12.40 10.70
C CYS A 257 3.10 13.42 10.48
N GLY A 258 2.90 14.43 9.65
CA GLY A 258 3.90 15.49 9.42
C GLY A 258 4.23 16.29 10.69
N ALA A 259 3.22 16.59 11.52
CA ALA A 259 3.41 17.20 12.83
C ALA A 259 4.08 16.22 13.82
N ALA A 260 3.65 14.96 13.83
CA ALA A 260 4.25 13.91 14.65
C ALA A 260 5.75 13.74 14.36
N TYR A 261 6.16 13.80 13.09
CA TYR A 261 7.56 13.70 12.70
C TYR A 261 8.42 14.87 13.17
N LYS A 262 7.84 16.07 13.35
CA LYS A 262 8.51 17.24 13.92
C LYS A 262 8.51 17.25 15.45
N SER A 263 7.76 16.36 16.11
CA SER A 263 7.80 16.24 17.57
C SER A 263 9.13 15.65 18.04
N GLN A 264 9.53 15.98 19.27
CA GLN A 264 10.79 15.51 19.85
C GLN A 264 10.82 13.98 19.94
N THR A 265 12.02 13.39 19.89
CA THR A 265 12.22 11.93 19.99
C THR A 265 11.85 11.36 21.35
N SER A 266 11.82 12.18 22.40
CA SER A 266 11.25 11.83 23.71
C SER A 266 9.77 11.48 23.58
N GLU A 267 9.27 10.67 24.51
CA GLU A 267 7.85 10.32 24.53
C GLU A 267 7.00 11.60 24.62
N ASP A 268 6.10 11.76 23.65
CA ASP A 268 5.17 12.88 23.56
C ASP A 268 3.77 12.26 23.53
N GLU A 269 3.00 12.49 24.59
CA GLU A 269 1.65 11.95 24.74
C GLU A 269 0.71 12.41 23.60
N SER A 270 1.04 13.51 22.92
CA SER A 270 0.28 14.01 21.78
C SER A 270 0.52 13.18 20.52
N TYR A 271 1.70 12.57 20.39
CA TYR A 271 2.11 11.75 19.26
C TYR A 271 2.86 10.49 19.73
N PRO A 272 2.18 9.55 20.42
CA PRO A 272 2.82 8.33 20.90
C PRO A 272 3.43 7.52 19.75
N ILE A 273 4.63 6.96 19.96
CA ILE A 273 5.32 6.19 18.92
C ILE A 273 4.48 4.99 18.43
N SER A 274 3.75 4.36 19.35
CA SER A 274 2.84 3.25 19.02
C SER A 274 1.79 3.64 17.99
N GLU A 275 1.27 4.87 18.04
CA GLU A 275 0.27 5.36 17.10
C GLU A 275 0.88 5.83 15.78
N ILE A 276 2.05 6.46 15.83
CA ILE A 276 2.82 6.76 14.61
C ILE A 276 3.09 5.47 13.83
N ASN A 277 3.45 4.38 14.51
CA ASN A 277 3.64 3.06 13.89
C ASN A 277 2.36 2.46 13.30
N ILE A 278 1.19 2.85 13.80
CA ILE A 278 -0.10 2.43 13.24
C ILE A 278 -0.45 3.27 12.01
N PHE A 279 -0.36 4.60 12.10
CA PHE A 279 -0.94 5.47 11.08
C PHE A 279 0.04 5.98 10.04
N CYS A 280 1.32 6.10 10.38
CA CYS A 280 2.33 6.78 9.58
C CYS A 280 3.36 5.81 8.93
N VAL A 281 3.18 4.51 9.14
CA VAL A 281 3.94 3.41 8.52
C VAL A 281 3.00 2.61 7.61
N LEU A 282 3.55 1.85 6.66
CA LEU A 282 2.83 0.83 5.89
C LEU A 282 2.09 -0.15 6.81
#